data_AF-A0A935WF80-F1
#
_entry.id   AF-A0A935WF80-F1
#
_cell.length_a   1.000
_cell.length_b   1.000
_cell.length_c   1.000
_cell.angle_alpha   90.00
_cell.angle_beta   90.00
_cell.angle_gamma   90.00
#
_symmetry.space_group_name_H-M   'P 1'
#
loop_
_entity.id
_entity.type
_entity.pdbx_description
1 polymer ?
#
loop_
_entity_poly.entity_id
_entity_poly.type
_entity_poly.pdbx_seq_one_letter_code
_entity_poly.pdbx_strand_id
1 'polypeptide(L)'
;MTKPTADSGNPIDHLLHDRAQFVNWLAKLNTPDGGPTVPETVRARVRADYERRLDAVLQELRTHVTALEEQVGDLSARHGALTAREQEQMDQLAEAEVRHLVGEYDETRWDGIRAERMKVILQVREEIAQTASEIDRLNEVLATIRAPVEPEPLPVPAPAPPPVPPPAPPVVVSAPRPAVQVPPPPPAPDPEPVRAPAAEVPIRPAPPKTATPIPAKPAAKKEEPGRTLWFPSGKPPEAPRPRATSWRSSSRSSPPQPPRRHRSVRVAGSSRPIRP
;
A
#
# COMPACT_ATOMS: atom_id res chain seq x y z
N MET A 1 -20.12 -3.18 10.14
CA MET A 1 -19.38 -2.30 11.07
C MET A 1 -18.61 -3.18 12.03
N THR A 2 -17.40 -3.58 11.63
CA THR A 2 -16.45 -4.26 12.50
C THR A 2 -15.93 -3.24 13.50
N LYS A 3 -15.97 -3.61 14.79
CA LYS A 3 -15.52 -2.78 15.90
C LYS A 3 -14.05 -2.39 15.70
N PRO A 4 -13.66 -1.16 16.06
CA PRO A 4 -12.25 -0.80 16.09
C PRO A 4 -11.57 -1.65 17.16
N THR A 5 -10.57 -2.43 16.76
CA THR A 5 -9.64 -3.13 17.67
C THR A 5 -8.67 -2.09 18.25
N ALA A 6 -9.21 -1.08 18.93
CA ALA A 6 -8.45 -0.21 19.80
C ALA A 6 -8.51 -0.83 21.20
N ASP A 7 -7.37 -0.95 21.87
CA ASP A 7 -7.23 -1.38 23.27
C ASP A 7 -6.99 -2.88 23.54
N SER A 8 -6.20 -3.51 22.66
CA SER A 8 -5.31 -4.62 23.03
C SER A 8 -3.98 -4.31 22.38
N GLY A 9 -3.04 -3.71 23.13
CA GLY A 9 -1.68 -3.52 22.63
C GLY A 9 -1.23 -4.85 22.04
N ASN A 10 -0.92 -4.87 20.75
CA ASN A 10 -0.63 -6.10 20.04
C ASN A 10 0.54 -6.76 20.80
N PRO A 11 0.54 -8.08 21.10
CA PRO A 11 1.67 -8.72 21.78
C PRO A 11 3.03 -8.34 21.18
N ILE A 12 3.06 -8.09 19.87
CA ILE A 12 4.22 -7.57 19.14
C ILE A 12 4.64 -6.17 19.61
N ASP A 13 3.71 -5.25 19.83
CA ASP A 13 3.99 -3.89 20.31
C ASP A 13 4.60 -3.93 21.72
N HIS A 14 4.11 -4.82 22.59
CA HIS A 14 4.69 -5.04 23.91
C HIS A 14 6.13 -5.57 23.81
N LEU A 15 6.38 -6.57 22.96
CA LEU A 15 7.73 -7.10 22.74
C LEU A 15 8.69 -6.06 22.15
N LEU A 16 8.20 -5.20 21.24
CA LEU A 16 8.99 -4.09 20.68
C LEU A 16 9.33 -3.05 21.76
N HIS A 17 8.38 -2.75 22.65
CA HIS A 17 8.62 -1.87 23.79
C HIS A 17 9.67 -2.45 24.73
N ASP A 18 9.53 -3.72 25.10
CA ASP A 18 10.48 -4.42 25.99
C ASP A 18 11.88 -4.47 25.37
N ARG A 19 11.99 -4.74 24.06
CA ARG A 19 13.26 -4.65 23.33
C ARG A 19 13.90 -3.27 23.48
N ALA A 20 13.15 -2.19 23.23
CA ALA A 20 13.67 -0.83 23.34
C ALA A 20 14.10 -0.49 24.78
N GLN A 21 13.34 -0.94 25.78
CA GLN A 21 13.69 -0.76 27.19
C GLN A 21 14.99 -1.48 27.55
N PHE A 22 15.14 -2.77 27.19
CA PHE A 22 16.36 -3.53 27.49
C PHE A 22 17.58 -2.93 26.80
N VAL A 23 17.47 -2.50 25.54
CA VAL A 23 18.56 -1.83 24.82
C VAL A 23 18.97 -0.54 25.51
N ASN A 24 18.01 0.29 25.95
CA ASN A 24 18.28 1.52 26.69
C ASN A 24 18.97 1.24 28.05
N TRP A 25 18.52 0.22 28.79
CA TRP A 25 19.17 -0.16 30.04
C TRP A 25 20.60 -0.68 29.82
N LEU A 26 20.84 -1.47 28.77
CA LEU A 26 22.18 -1.92 28.41
C LEU A 26 23.09 -0.76 27.99
N ALA A 27 22.58 0.21 27.22
CA ALA A 27 23.33 1.41 26.86
C ALA A 27 23.76 2.20 28.11
N LYS A 28 22.84 2.42 29.06
CA LYS A 28 23.14 3.08 30.33
C LYS A 28 24.17 2.33 31.18
N LEU A 29 24.13 0.98 31.18
CA LEU A 29 25.08 0.14 31.90
C LEU A 29 26.47 0.09 31.26
N ASN A 30 26.58 0.42 29.97
CA ASN A 30 27.86 0.45 29.25
C ASN A 30 28.56 1.80 29.36
N THR A 31 27.89 2.85 29.84
CA THR A 31 28.51 4.16 30.11
C THR A 31 29.32 4.10 31.41
N PRO A 32 30.65 4.27 31.36
CA PRO A 32 31.53 4.09 32.52
C PRO A 32 31.28 5.10 33.66
N ASP A 33 30.81 6.32 33.33
CA ASP A 33 30.57 7.42 34.27
C ASP A 33 29.09 7.59 34.68
N GLY A 34 28.20 6.70 34.23
CA GLY A 34 26.75 6.90 34.30
C GLY A 34 26.06 6.58 35.63
N GLY A 35 26.78 6.20 36.69
CA GLY A 35 26.14 5.71 37.91
C GLY A 35 26.98 5.67 39.18
N PRO A 36 26.37 5.28 40.32
CA PRO A 36 27.07 5.14 41.60
C PRO A 36 28.25 4.17 41.50
N THR A 37 29.21 4.27 42.43
CA THR A 37 30.42 3.42 42.52
C THR A 37 30.06 1.96 42.82
N VAL A 38 29.52 1.26 41.81
CA VAL A 38 29.14 -0.15 41.88
C VAL A 38 30.33 -1.00 41.41
N PRO A 39 30.67 -2.11 42.10
CA PRO A 39 31.70 -3.03 41.64
C PRO A 39 31.43 -3.58 40.24
N GLU A 40 32.45 -3.64 39.39
CA GLU A 40 32.32 -4.10 38.00
C GLU A 40 31.69 -5.49 37.89
N THR A 41 31.98 -6.39 38.84
CA THR A 41 31.40 -7.73 38.89
C THR A 41 29.86 -7.71 39.00
N VAL A 42 29.29 -6.75 39.72
CA VAL A 42 27.82 -6.64 39.85
C VAL A 42 27.23 -6.07 38.57
N ARG A 43 27.86 -5.05 37.98
CA ARG A 43 27.47 -4.46 36.70
C ARG A 43 27.46 -5.50 35.57
N ALA A 44 28.51 -6.32 35.49
CA ALA A 44 28.62 -7.40 34.52
C ALA A 44 27.50 -8.44 34.67
N ARG A 45 27.10 -8.79 35.90
CA ARG A 45 25.98 -9.73 36.14
C ARG A 45 24.65 -9.16 35.70
N VAL A 46 24.38 -7.88 36.00
CA VAL A 46 23.14 -7.21 35.60
C VAL A 46 23.08 -7.05 34.07
N ARG A 47 24.21 -6.70 33.43
CA ARG A 47 24.34 -6.68 31.97
C ARG A 47 23.97 -8.03 31.36
N ALA A 48 24.59 -9.11 31.84
CA ALA A 48 24.30 -10.47 31.36
C ALA A 48 22.84 -10.89 31.59
N ASP A 49 22.17 -10.39 32.64
CA ASP A 49 20.75 -10.66 32.84
C ASP A 49 19.88 -9.97 31.79
N TYR A 50 20.12 -8.70 31.52
CA TYR A 50 19.38 -7.95 30.50
C TYR A 50 19.67 -8.46 29.09
N GLU A 51 20.91 -8.88 28.78
CA GLU A 51 21.24 -9.54 27.51
C GLU A 51 20.41 -10.82 27.31
N ARG A 52 20.30 -11.68 28.34
CA ARG A 52 19.46 -12.89 28.26
C ARG A 52 17.98 -12.58 28.08
N ARG A 53 17.45 -11.55 28.75
CA ARG A 53 16.05 -11.13 28.57
C ARG A 53 15.80 -10.56 27.19
N LEU A 54 16.73 -9.76 26.67
CA LEU A 54 16.67 -9.23 25.31
C LEU A 54 16.68 -10.37 24.28
N ASP A 55 17.55 -11.38 24.46
CA ASP A 55 17.59 -12.54 23.58
C ASP A 55 16.27 -13.32 23.59
N ALA A 56 15.64 -13.48 24.75
CA ALA A 56 14.33 -14.13 24.86
C ALA A 56 13.24 -13.35 24.08
N VAL A 57 13.18 -12.03 24.23
CA VAL A 57 12.26 -11.17 23.48
C VAL A 57 12.52 -11.25 21.97
N LEU A 58 13.79 -11.24 21.56
CA LEU A 58 14.15 -11.36 20.14
C LEU A 58 13.76 -12.72 19.55
N GLN A 59 13.85 -13.80 20.33
CA GLN A 59 13.36 -15.12 19.90
C GLN A 59 11.85 -15.11 19.72
N GLU A 60 11.10 -14.53 20.67
CA GLU A 60 9.64 -14.42 20.56
C GLU A 60 9.23 -13.57 19.35
N LEU A 61 9.85 -12.41 19.15
CA LEU A 61 9.64 -11.57 17.96
C LEU A 61 9.89 -12.34 16.65
N ARG A 62 10.93 -13.18 16.59
CA ARG A 62 11.20 -14.03 15.40
C ARG A 62 10.08 -15.02 15.12
N THR A 63 9.38 -15.53 16.15
CA THR A 63 8.22 -16.42 15.93
C THR A 63 7.05 -15.69 15.27
N HIS A 64 6.92 -14.38 15.49
CA HIS A 64 5.87 -13.56 14.89
C HIS A 64 6.18 -13.10 13.45
N VAL A 65 7.46 -13.11 13.04
CA VAL A 65 7.88 -12.61 11.71
C VAL A 65 7.17 -13.36 10.58
N THR A 66 7.11 -14.70 10.63
CA THR A 66 6.45 -15.49 9.58
C THR A 66 4.96 -15.16 9.45
N ALA A 67 4.26 -15.00 10.58
CA ALA A 67 2.84 -14.63 10.56
C ALA A 67 2.60 -13.22 9.99
N LEU A 68 3.50 -12.26 10.29
CA LEU A 68 3.44 -10.91 9.72
C LEU A 68 3.73 -10.92 8.21
N GLU A 69 4.69 -11.72 7.75
CA GLU A 69 5.00 -11.88 6.33
C GLU A 69 3.82 -12.48 5.55
N GLU A 70 3.16 -13.50 6.12
CA GLU A 70 1.93 -14.07 5.56
C GLU A 70 0.82 -13.01 5.46
N GLN A 71 0.61 -12.22 6.51
CA GLN A 71 -0.40 -11.15 6.51
C GLN A 71 -0.09 -10.06 5.47
N VAL A 72 1.17 -9.66 5.31
CA VAL A 72 1.59 -8.74 4.25
C VAL A 72 1.33 -9.34 2.86
N GLY A 73 1.60 -10.64 2.68
CA GLY A 73 1.29 -11.38 1.45
C GLY A 73 -0.20 -11.35 1.11
N ASP A 74 -1.06 -11.66 2.08
CA ASP A 74 -2.52 -11.66 1.93
C ASP A 74 -3.07 -10.26 1.60
N LEU A 75 -2.59 -9.23 2.30
CA LEU A 75 -2.97 -7.85 2.02
C LEU A 75 -2.49 -7.38 0.65
N SER A 76 -1.29 -7.78 0.22
CA SER A 76 -0.76 -7.47 -1.11
C SER A 76 -1.60 -8.13 -2.21
N ALA A 77 -2.02 -9.39 -2.01
CA ALA A 77 -2.93 -10.07 -2.92
C ALA A 77 -4.30 -9.37 -2.99
N ARG A 78 -4.84 -8.96 -1.83
CA ARG A 78 -6.09 -8.18 -1.76
C ARG A 78 -5.95 -6.83 -2.47
N HIS A 79 -4.85 -6.11 -2.26
CA HIS A 79 -4.57 -4.85 -2.94
C HIS A 79 -4.59 -5.04 -4.46
N GLY A 80 -3.88 -6.05 -4.98
CA GLY A 80 -3.89 -6.37 -6.41
C GLY A 80 -5.29 -6.67 -6.95
N ALA A 81 -6.12 -7.41 -6.19
CA ALA A 81 -7.51 -7.68 -6.56
C ALA A 81 -8.38 -6.42 -6.58
N LEU A 82 -8.18 -5.50 -5.62
CA LEU A 82 -8.89 -4.22 -5.59
C LEU A 82 -8.48 -3.31 -6.76
N THR A 83 -7.19 -3.24 -7.10
CA THR A 83 -6.71 -2.49 -8.26
C THR A 83 -7.30 -3.03 -9.56
N ALA A 84 -7.36 -4.37 -9.73
CA ALA A 84 -7.99 -4.98 -10.89
C ALA A 84 -9.49 -4.62 -10.97
N ARG A 85 -10.19 -4.62 -9.82
CA ARG A 85 -11.59 -4.21 -9.74
C ARG A 85 -11.80 -2.73 -10.06
N GLU A 86 -10.91 -1.85 -9.61
CA GLU A 86 -10.95 -0.43 -9.98
C GLU A 86 -10.89 -0.28 -11.50
N GLN A 87 -9.92 -0.93 -12.15
CA GLN A 87 -9.76 -0.88 -13.60
C GLN A 87 -11.02 -1.39 -14.32
N GLU A 88 -11.58 -2.51 -13.87
CA GLU A 88 -12.83 -3.04 -14.43
C GLU A 88 -13.99 -2.03 -14.34
N GLN A 89 -14.11 -1.31 -13.22
CA GLN A 89 -15.13 -0.27 -13.08
C GLN A 89 -14.86 0.95 -13.97
N MET A 90 -13.60 1.32 -14.17
CA MET A 90 -13.21 2.38 -15.11
C MET A 90 -13.50 1.99 -16.55
N ASP A 91 -13.20 0.76 -16.95
CA ASP A 91 -13.51 0.25 -18.29
C ASP A 91 -15.02 0.22 -18.54
N GLN A 92 -15.81 -0.21 -17.56
CA GLN A 92 -17.28 -0.19 -17.62
C GLN A 92 -17.84 1.24 -17.71
N LEU A 93 -17.21 2.21 -17.05
CA LEU A 93 -17.58 3.62 -17.16
C LEU A 93 -17.27 4.18 -18.55
N ALA A 94 -16.08 3.88 -19.08
CA ALA A 94 -15.66 4.30 -20.42
C ALA A 94 -16.54 3.67 -21.52
N GLU A 95 -16.91 2.40 -21.38
CA GLU A 95 -17.86 1.76 -22.29
C GLU A 95 -19.23 2.43 -22.25
N ALA A 96 -19.73 2.76 -21.05
CA ALA A 96 -21.00 3.45 -20.91
C ALA A 96 -20.98 4.86 -21.52
N GLU A 97 -19.85 5.56 -21.43
CA GLU A 97 -19.62 6.85 -22.08
C GLU A 97 -19.70 6.71 -23.60
N VAL A 98 -19.02 5.71 -24.19
CA VAL A 98 -19.10 5.45 -25.63
C VAL A 98 -20.53 5.15 -26.08
N ARG A 99 -21.30 4.35 -25.33
CA ARG A 99 -22.70 4.06 -25.66
C ARG A 99 -23.62 5.29 -25.57
N HIS A 100 -23.37 6.19 -24.62
CA HIS A 100 -24.05 7.49 -24.55
C HIS A 100 -23.70 8.37 -25.75
N LEU A 101 -22.43 8.45 -26.14
CA LEU A 101 -21.99 9.20 -27.33
C LEU A 101 -22.61 8.68 -28.63
N VAL A 102 -22.81 7.36 -28.75
CA VAL A 102 -23.51 6.72 -29.88
C VAL A 102 -25.03 6.97 -29.85
N GLY A 103 -25.56 7.43 -28.71
CA GLY A 103 -26.98 7.73 -28.50
C GLY A 103 -27.81 6.53 -28.05
N GLU A 104 -27.17 5.42 -27.62
CA GLU A 104 -27.88 4.27 -27.04
C GLU A 104 -28.46 4.58 -25.66
N TYR A 105 -27.78 5.47 -24.90
CA TYR A 105 -28.22 5.93 -23.59
C TYR A 105 -28.68 7.39 -23.69
N ASP A 106 -29.85 7.67 -23.12
CA ASP A 106 -30.28 9.05 -22.89
C ASP A 106 -29.51 9.68 -21.72
N GLU A 107 -29.62 10.99 -21.56
CA GLU A 107 -28.90 11.74 -20.54
C GLU A 107 -29.20 11.23 -19.12
N THR A 108 -30.47 10.94 -18.85
CA THR A 108 -30.90 10.47 -17.51
C THR A 108 -30.32 9.11 -17.17
N ARG A 109 -30.28 8.18 -18.13
CA ARG A 109 -29.69 6.85 -17.96
C ARG A 109 -28.16 6.94 -17.83
N TRP A 110 -27.53 7.78 -18.65
CA TRP A 110 -26.09 8.03 -18.57
C TRP A 110 -25.69 8.57 -17.20
N ASP A 111 -26.36 9.62 -16.72
CA ASP A 111 -26.08 10.24 -15.41
C ASP A 111 -26.21 9.23 -14.27
N GLY A 112 -27.25 8.37 -14.31
CA GLY A 112 -27.44 7.31 -13.33
C GLY A 112 -26.29 6.29 -13.33
N ILE A 113 -25.90 5.80 -14.51
CA ILE A 113 -24.77 4.84 -14.64
C ILE A 113 -23.47 5.48 -14.18
N ARG A 114 -23.19 6.71 -14.63
CA ARG A 114 -21.98 7.46 -14.29
C ARG A 114 -21.88 7.67 -12.79
N ALA A 115 -22.95 8.14 -12.14
CA ALA A 115 -22.96 8.40 -10.70
C ALA A 115 -22.72 7.11 -9.89
N GLU A 116 -23.36 6.00 -10.24
CA GLU A 116 -23.18 4.73 -9.54
C GLU A 116 -21.77 4.18 -9.73
N ARG A 117 -21.23 4.17 -10.96
CA ARG A 117 -19.86 3.71 -11.22
C ARG A 117 -18.82 4.57 -10.51
N MET A 118 -18.97 5.90 -10.56
CA MET A 118 -18.05 6.81 -9.89
C MET A 118 -18.04 6.58 -8.38
N LYS A 119 -19.21 6.34 -7.77
CA LYS A 119 -19.31 6.00 -6.36
C LYS A 119 -18.57 4.70 -6.03
N VAL A 120 -18.72 3.65 -6.84
CA VAL A 120 -17.99 2.39 -6.63
C VAL A 120 -16.48 2.57 -6.80
N ILE A 121 -16.04 3.32 -7.82
CA ILE A 121 -14.62 3.63 -8.03
C ILE A 121 -14.03 4.35 -6.80
N LEU A 122 -14.72 5.36 -6.27
CA LEU A 122 -14.28 6.08 -5.07
C LEU A 122 -14.20 5.17 -3.84
N GLN A 123 -15.17 4.27 -3.66
CA GLN A 123 -15.14 3.28 -2.58
C GLN A 123 -13.95 2.31 -2.71
N VAL A 124 -13.71 1.78 -3.91
CA VAL A 124 -12.58 0.87 -4.15
C VAL A 124 -11.25 1.58 -3.94
N ARG A 125 -11.10 2.83 -4.37
CA ARG A 125 -9.89 3.63 -4.12
C ARG A 125 -9.60 3.84 -2.64
N GLU A 126 -10.63 4.11 -1.85
CA GLU A 126 -10.49 4.21 -0.40
C GLU A 126 -10.01 2.88 0.21
N GLU A 127 -10.58 1.75 -0.21
CA GLU A 127 -10.13 0.42 0.23
C GLU A 127 -8.68 0.11 -0.19
N ILE A 128 -8.28 0.53 -1.39
CA ILE A 128 -6.88 0.42 -1.88
C ILE A 128 -5.95 1.21 -0.95
N ALA A 129 -6.28 2.47 -0.67
CA ALA A 129 -5.46 3.34 0.19
C ALA A 129 -5.35 2.81 1.62
N GLN A 130 -6.45 2.30 2.19
CA GLN A 130 -6.46 1.66 3.51
C GLN A 130 -5.59 0.40 3.52
N THR A 131 -5.71 -0.44 2.49
CA THR A 131 -4.92 -1.69 2.40
C THR A 131 -3.43 -1.39 2.23
N ALA A 132 -3.08 -0.40 1.41
CA ALA A 132 -1.70 0.04 1.22
C ALA A 132 -1.09 0.58 2.53
N SER A 133 -1.84 1.41 3.26
CA SER A 133 -1.38 1.95 4.55
C SER A 133 -1.12 0.86 5.60
N GLU A 134 -1.95 -0.19 5.63
CA GLU A 134 -1.72 -1.33 6.54
C GLU A 134 -0.52 -2.17 6.10
N ILE A 135 -0.29 -2.36 4.79
CA ILE A 135 0.92 -3.02 4.28
C ILE A 135 2.17 -2.26 4.73
N ASP A 136 2.18 -0.93 4.57
CA ASP A 136 3.31 -0.09 4.96
C ASP A 136 3.57 -0.16 6.46
N ARG A 137 2.52 -0.06 7.27
CA ARG A 137 2.61 -0.21 8.74
C ARG A 137 3.21 -1.56 9.15
N LEU A 138 2.78 -2.67 8.56
CA LEU A 138 3.33 -3.99 8.89
C LEU A 138 4.78 -4.15 8.42
N ASN A 139 5.13 -3.55 7.28
CA ASN A 139 6.51 -3.52 6.80
C ASN A 139 7.43 -2.72 7.74
N GLU A 140 6.95 -1.61 8.32
CA GLU A 140 7.70 -0.85 9.35
C GLU A 140 7.94 -1.68 10.61
N VAL A 141 6.93 -2.44 11.06
CA VAL A 141 7.06 -3.37 12.20
C VAL A 141 8.09 -4.45 11.87
N LEU A 142 8.01 -5.08 10.70
CA LEU A 142 8.97 -6.08 10.24
C LEU A 142 10.39 -5.51 10.14
N ALA A 143 10.55 -4.29 9.62
CA ALA A 143 11.83 -3.60 9.55
C ALA A 143 12.40 -3.35 10.96
N THR A 144 11.55 -2.94 11.91
CA THR A 144 11.96 -2.73 13.31
C THR A 144 12.43 -4.03 13.95
N ILE A 145 11.74 -5.15 13.73
CA ILE A 145 12.13 -6.47 14.27
C ILE A 145 13.46 -6.95 13.66
N ARG A 146 13.66 -6.72 12.36
CA ARG A 146 14.87 -7.16 11.63
C ARG A 146 16.07 -6.24 11.84
N ALA A 147 15.86 -5.01 12.29
CA ALA A 147 16.93 -4.06 12.53
C ALA A 147 17.96 -4.66 13.52
N PRO A 148 19.26 -4.62 13.20
CA PRO A 148 20.31 -5.03 14.13
C PRO A 148 20.17 -4.28 15.45
N VAL A 149 20.39 -4.95 16.58
CA VAL A 149 20.58 -4.28 17.86
C VAL A 149 22.01 -3.79 17.87
N GLU A 150 22.26 -2.68 17.17
CA GLU A 150 23.56 -2.02 17.21
C GLU A 150 23.57 -1.08 18.42
N PRO A 151 24.53 -1.22 19.35
CA PRO A 151 24.75 -0.17 20.34
C PRO A 151 25.13 1.09 19.57
N GLU A 152 24.47 2.22 19.85
CA GLU A 152 24.87 3.51 19.27
C GLU A 152 26.40 3.63 19.35
N PRO A 153 27.09 3.85 18.23
CA PRO A 153 28.53 4.03 18.26
C PRO A 153 28.79 5.21 19.20
N LEU A 154 29.51 4.94 20.29
CA LEU A 154 30.05 5.99 21.15
C LEU A 154 30.66 7.05 20.22
N PRO A 155 30.34 8.34 20.39
CA PRO A 155 30.93 9.38 19.55
C PRO A 155 32.44 9.21 19.67
N VAL A 156 33.05 8.73 18.58
CA VAL A 156 34.49 8.58 18.50
C VAL A 156 35.03 9.98 18.80
N PRO A 157 35.84 10.17 19.85
CA PRO A 157 36.39 11.49 20.14
C PRO A 157 37.08 11.96 18.86
N ALA A 158 36.66 13.13 18.38
CA ALA A 158 37.23 13.74 17.19
C ALA A 158 38.76 13.65 17.29
N PRO A 159 39.45 13.17 16.24
CA PRO A 159 40.91 13.14 16.25
C PRO A 159 41.41 14.52 16.60
N ALA A 160 42.27 14.58 17.62
CA ALA A 160 42.84 15.83 18.12
C ALA A 160 43.34 16.66 16.93
N PRO A 161 43.05 17.98 16.89
CA PRO A 161 43.52 18.83 15.83
C PRO A 161 45.05 18.70 15.71
N PRO A 162 45.60 18.57 14.49
CA PRO A 162 47.04 18.47 14.31
C PRO A 162 47.74 19.67 14.96
N PRO A 163 48.92 19.47 15.56
CA PRO A 163 49.64 20.54 16.23
C PRO A 163 49.90 21.69 15.27
N VAL A 164 49.54 22.90 15.72
CA VAL A 164 49.77 24.16 15.01
C VAL A 164 51.28 24.30 14.74
N PRO A 165 51.72 24.42 13.48
CA PRO A 165 53.12 24.69 13.18
C PRO A 165 53.50 26.12 13.60
N PRO A 166 54.74 26.36 14.07
CA PRO A 166 55.19 27.67 14.53
C PRO A 166 55.26 28.70 13.38
N PRO A 167 55.17 30.01 13.70
CA PRO A 167 55.08 31.08 12.71
C PRO A 167 56.40 31.28 11.96
N ALA A 168 56.34 31.25 10.63
CA ALA A 168 57.45 31.64 9.75
C ALA A 168 57.40 33.15 9.44
N PRO A 169 58.57 33.81 9.29
CA PRO A 169 58.71 35.26 9.14
C PRO A 169 58.20 35.83 7.79
N PRO A 170 57.96 37.15 7.71
CA PRO A 170 57.27 37.78 6.59
C PRO A 170 58.17 37.90 5.36
N VAL A 171 57.72 37.35 4.23
CA VAL A 171 58.33 37.59 2.91
C VAL A 171 57.39 38.46 2.07
N VAL A 172 57.80 39.73 2.01
CA VAL A 172 57.71 40.73 0.94
C VAL A 172 56.80 40.45 -0.26
N VAL A 173 55.83 41.37 -0.39
CA VAL A 173 55.08 41.85 -1.56
C VAL A 173 55.70 41.53 -2.93
N SER A 174 54.89 40.94 -3.81
CA SER A 174 54.99 41.13 -5.25
C SER A 174 53.60 41.31 -5.86
N ALA A 175 53.53 42.34 -6.70
CA ALA A 175 52.35 42.98 -7.27
C ALA A 175 51.66 42.14 -8.39
N PRO A 176 50.54 42.62 -8.97
CA PRO A 176 49.46 41.78 -9.46
C PRO A 176 49.67 41.25 -10.89
N ARG A 177 49.16 40.04 -11.14
CA ARG A 177 48.98 39.47 -12.49
C ARG A 177 47.50 39.62 -12.90
N PRO A 178 47.21 39.94 -14.18
CA PRO A 178 45.90 40.38 -14.62
C PRO A 178 44.88 39.23 -14.66
N ALA A 179 43.63 39.59 -14.36
CA ALA A 179 42.47 38.73 -14.41
C ALA A 179 42.28 38.15 -15.83
N VAL A 180 42.34 36.82 -15.93
CA VAL A 180 41.76 36.11 -17.07
C VAL A 180 40.26 36.02 -16.81
N GLN A 181 39.49 36.79 -17.56
CA GLN A 181 38.05 36.65 -17.66
C GLN A 181 37.72 35.23 -18.14
N VAL A 182 37.02 34.48 -17.31
CA VAL A 182 36.31 33.27 -17.75
C VAL A 182 35.04 33.76 -18.47
N PRO A 183 34.84 33.43 -19.75
CA PRO A 183 33.60 33.76 -20.45
C PRO A 183 32.41 33.00 -19.83
N PRO A 184 31.21 33.61 -19.80
CA PRO A 184 30.00 32.94 -19.33
C PRO A 184 29.65 31.71 -20.20
N PRO A 185 29.01 30.69 -19.62
CA PRO A 185 28.53 29.54 -20.38
C PRO A 185 27.49 29.98 -21.43
N PRO A 186 27.43 29.32 -22.60
CA PRO A 186 26.45 29.62 -23.62
C PRO A 186 25.03 29.35 -23.10
N PRO A 187 24.03 30.17 -23.49
CA PRO A 187 22.63 29.92 -23.19
C PRO A 187 22.19 28.59 -23.82
N ALA A 188 21.39 27.84 -23.08
CA ALA A 188 20.73 26.65 -23.57
C ALA A 188 19.92 26.97 -24.85
N PRO A 189 19.93 26.10 -25.86
CA PRO A 189 19.08 26.28 -27.03
C PRO A 189 17.61 26.19 -26.62
N ASP A 190 16.83 27.19 -27.03
CA ASP A 190 15.37 27.17 -27.01
C ASP A 190 14.84 25.89 -27.68
N PRO A 191 13.78 25.26 -27.14
CA PRO A 191 13.12 24.17 -27.82
C PRO A 191 12.47 24.69 -29.11
N GLU A 192 12.97 24.20 -30.26
CA GLU A 192 12.30 24.39 -31.54
C GLU A 192 10.84 23.91 -31.47
N PRO A 193 9.88 24.69 -31.99
CA PRO A 193 8.50 24.26 -32.09
C PRO A 193 8.42 23.10 -33.09
N VAL A 194 8.00 21.94 -32.59
CA VAL A 194 7.73 20.77 -33.41
C VAL A 194 6.71 21.15 -34.47
N ARG A 195 7.23 21.18 -35.69
CA ARG A 195 6.58 21.42 -36.96
C ARG A 195 5.41 20.46 -37.13
N ALA A 196 4.19 21.00 -37.10
CA ALA A 196 3.00 20.32 -37.58
C ALA A 196 3.17 19.95 -39.06
N PRO A 197 2.94 18.70 -39.48
CA PRO A 197 2.60 18.42 -40.86
C PRO A 197 1.11 18.73 -41.07
N ALA A 198 0.87 19.84 -41.77
CA ALA A 198 -0.34 20.04 -42.54
C ALA A 198 -0.45 18.93 -43.59
N ALA A 199 -1.45 18.06 -43.45
CA ALA A 199 -2.01 17.28 -44.54
C ALA A 199 -3.50 17.64 -44.63
N GLU A 200 -3.72 18.66 -45.45
CA GLU A 200 -4.98 19.12 -45.99
C GLU A 200 -5.58 18.03 -46.89
N VAL A 201 -6.72 17.46 -46.50
CA VAL A 201 -7.64 16.80 -47.43
C VAL A 201 -9.04 17.38 -47.18
N PRO A 202 -9.55 18.26 -48.05
CA PRO A 202 -10.91 18.76 -47.99
C PRO A 202 -11.82 17.81 -48.78
N ILE A 203 -12.69 17.07 -48.10
CA ILE A 203 -13.85 16.42 -48.74
C ILE A 203 -15.13 16.75 -47.97
N ARG A 204 -15.81 17.79 -48.45
CA ARG A 204 -17.27 17.98 -48.43
C ARG A 204 -17.60 18.69 -49.76
N PRO A 205 -18.57 18.25 -50.58
CA PRO A 205 -20.00 18.19 -50.24
C PRO A 205 -20.65 16.85 -50.73
N ALA A 206 -21.87 16.42 -50.41
CA ALA A 206 -23.18 17.07 -50.52
C ALA A 206 -24.29 16.20 -49.85
N PRO A 207 -25.51 16.73 -49.63
CA PRO A 207 -26.61 16.04 -48.93
C PRO A 207 -27.61 15.37 -49.88
N PRO A 208 -28.37 14.35 -49.44
CA PRO A 208 -29.70 14.12 -49.97
C PRO A 208 -30.76 14.77 -49.06
N LYS A 209 -31.39 15.81 -49.61
CA LYS A 209 -32.73 16.25 -49.22
C LYS A 209 -33.69 15.07 -49.38
N THR A 210 -34.41 14.71 -48.34
CA THR A 210 -35.76 14.14 -48.50
C THR A 210 -36.64 14.74 -47.42
N ALA A 211 -37.24 15.88 -47.79
CA ALA A 211 -38.39 16.44 -47.11
C ALA A 211 -39.63 15.78 -47.72
N THR A 212 -40.49 15.15 -46.90
CA THR A 212 -41.96 15.15 -47.04
C THR A 212 -42.63 14.50 -45.80
N PRO A 213 -43.94 14.71 -45.53
CA PRO A 213 -44.38 15.57 -44.44
C PRO A 213 -45.26 14.88 -43.37
N ILE A 214 -45.43 15.60 -42.26
CA ILE A 214 -46.49 15.50 -41.22
C ILE A 214 -47.88 15.51 -41.92
N PRO A 215 -48.95 14.77 -41.51
CA PRO A 215 -49.61 14.97 -40.21
C PRO A 215 -50.40 13.81 -39.55
N ALA A 216 -50.51 13.85 -38.22
CA ALA A 216 -51.81 13.90 -37.51
C ALA A 216 -51.65 13.89 -35.96
N LYS A 217 -52.00 15.02 -35.32
CA LYS A 217 -52.77 15.05 -34.05
C LYS A 217 -54.24 14.69 -34.40
N PRO A 218 -55.15 14.26 -33.49
CA PRO A 218 -55.33 14.65 -32.07
C PRO A 218 -55.53 13.41 -31.13
N ALA A 219 -55.63 13.43 -29.80
CA ALA A 219 -56.54 14.14 -28.88
C ALA A 219 -56.06 13.82 -27.44
N ALA A 220 -55.88 14.79 -26.54
CA ALA A 220 -56.88 15.27 -25.57
C ALA A 220 -57.49 14.18 -24.64
N LYS A 221 -57.02 14.13 -23.38
CA LYS A 221 -57.77 13.84 -22.13
C LYS A 221 -56.93 14.38 -20.97
N LYS A 222 -57.34 15.52 -20.40
CA LYS A 222 -57.98 15.69 -19.06
C LYS A 222 -57.06 15.24 -17.91
N GLU A 223 -56.57 16.18 -17.08
CA GLU A 223 -57.22 16.63 -15.82
C GLU A 223 -57.45 15.43 -14.88
N GLU A 224 -56.91 15.31 -13.67
CA GLU A 224 -56.69 16.32 -12.62
C GLU A 224 -55.78 15.76 -11.48
N PRO A 225 -55.40 16.58 -10.48
CA PRO A 225 -54.42 16.27 -9.43
C PRO A 225 -55.04 15.62 -8.19
N GLY A 226 -54.35 14.66 -7.60
CA GLY A 226 -54.81 13.94 -6.40
C GLY A 226 -53.70 13.71 -5.39
N ARG A 227 -53.41 14.74 -4.61
CA ARG A 227 -52.63 14.68 -3.36
C ARG A 227 -53.48 13.91 -2.33
N THR A 228 -53.08 12.71 -1.95
CA THR A 228 -53.59 12.09 -0.71
C THR A 228 -52.47 11.32 -0.02
N LEU A 229 -51.97 11.98 1.02
CA LEU A 229 -51.26 11.37 2.12
C LEU A 229 -52.13 10.26 2.73
N TRP A 230 -51.63 9.03 2.79
CA TRP A 230 -52.20 8.02 3.68
C TRP A 230 -51.11 7.20 4.36
N PHE A 231 -51.00 7.41 5.66
CA PHE A 231 -50.25 6.60 6.62
C PHE A 231 -50.92 5.24 6.82
N PRO A 232 -50.18 4.13 6.87
CA PRO A 232 -50.56 2.98 7.66
C PRO A 232 -49.84 3.03 9.02
N SER A 233 -50.58 3.48 10.03
CA SER A 233 -50.24 3.24 11.43
C SER A 233 -50.80 1.88 11.84
N GLY A 234 -49.98 1.04 12.49
CA GLY A 234 -50.45 -0.01 13.40
C GLY A 234 -50.24 -1.47 12.99
N LYS A 235 -49.09 -2.05 13.37
CA LYS A 235 -48.95 -3.17 14.34
C LYS A 235 -47.56 -3.80 14.23
N PRO A 236 -46.74 -3.81 15.30
CA PRO A 236 -45.52 -4.62 15.33
C PRO A 236 -45.90 -6.09 15.58
N PRO A 237 -45.41 -7.06 14.79
CA PRO A 237 -45.41 -8.45 15.21
C PRO A 237 -44.37 -8.63 16.33
N GLU A 238 -44.94 -8.91 17.49
CA GLU A 238 -44.40 -9.47 18.71
C GLU A 238 -43.27 -10.49 18.50
N ALA A 239 -42.16 -10.28 19.21
CA ALA A 239 -41.03 -11.19 19.27
C ALA A 239 -41.35 -12.43 20.13
N PRO A 240 -41.00 -13.66 19.69
CA PRO A 240 -40.76 -14.75 20.62
C PRO A 240 -39.29 -14.75 21.09
N ARG A 241 -39.16 -14.74 22.42
CA ARG A 241 -37.93 -14.84 23.22
C ARG A 241 -37.05 -16.06 22.87
N PRO A 242 -35.74 -16.02 23.21
CA PRO A 242 -34.80 -17.10 22.95
C PRO A 242 -35.09 -18.34 23.78
N ARG A 243 -35.15 -19.51 23.14
CA ARG A 243 -35.09 -20.80 23.82
C ARG A 243 -33.67 -21.37 23.77
N ALA A 244 -33.20 -21.63 24.97
CA ALA A 244 -32.09 -22.45 25.41
C ALA A 244 -31.63 -23.58 24.47
N THR A 245 -30.30 -23.69 24.39
CA THR A 245 -29.52 -24.92 24.64
C THR A 245 -30.01 -26.20 23.97
N SER A 246 -29.35 -26.57 22.87
CA SER A 246 -29.00 -27.98 22.65
C SER A 246 -27.57 -28.08 22.12
N TRP A 247 -26.71 -28.60 23.00
CA TRP A 247 -25.53 -29.36 22.64
C TRP A 247 -25.93 -30.63 21.90
N ARG A 248 -24.96 -31.23 21.17
CA ARG A 248 -24.98 -32.56 20.49
C ARG A 248 -25.40 -32.47 19.03
N SER A 249 -24.79 -33.11 18.03
CA SER A 249 -23.51 -33.81 17.83
C SER A 249 -23.48 -34.15 16.32
N SER A 250 -22.30 -34.46 15.81
CA SER A 250 -22.07 -35.37 14.67
C SER A 250 -22.44 -34.89 13.27
N SER A 251 -21.48 -34.27 12.59
CA SER A 251 -21.27 -34.45 11.15
C SER A 251 -19.78 -34.47 10.85
N ARG A 252 -19.25 -35.69 10.81
CA ARG A 252 -17.89 -36.05 10.42
C ARG A 252 -17.77 -35.82 8.91
N SER A 253 -17.33 -34.63 8.48
CA SER A 253 -16.98 -34.40 7.09
C SER A 253 -15.63 -35.05 6.79
N SER A 254 -15.66 -36.03 5.89
CA SER A 254 -14.52 -36.78 5.35
C SER A 254 -13.40 -35.86 4.83
N PRO A 255 -12.12 -36.22 5.02
CA PRO A 255 -11.03 -35.57 4.32
C PRO A 255 -11.06 -35.92 2.81
N PRO A 256 -10.66 -34.98 1.93
CA PRO A 256 -10.54 -35.24 0.49
C PRO A 256 -9.43 -36.25 0.20
N GLN A 257 -9.73 -37.26 -0.63
CA GLN A 257 -8.73 -38.19 -1.16
C GLN A 257 -7.70 -37.45 -2.03
N PRO A 258 -6.39 -37.75 -1.93
CA PRO A 258 -5.41 -37.26 -2.88
C PRO A 258 -5.56 -37.96 -4.25
N PRO A 259 -5.24 -37.28 -5.36
CA PRO A 259 -5.34 -37.84 -6.70
C PRO A 259 -4.35 -38.99 -6.90
N ARG A 260 -4.89 -40.11 -7.43
CA ARG A 260 -4.13 -41.27 -7.91
C ARG A 260 -3.09 -40.82 -8.94
N ARG A 261 -1.81 -40.89 -8.59
CA ARG A 261 -0.70 -40.78 -9.54
C ARG A 261 -0.77 -41.97 -10.50
N HIS A 262 -1.10 -41.71 -11.76
CA HIS A 262 -0.87 -42.66 -12.84
C HIS A 262 0.64 -42.87 -12.98
N ARG A 263 1.06 -44.09 -12.64
CA ARG A 263 2.39 -44.64 -12.80
C ARG A 263 2.65 -44.81 -14.30
N SER A 264 3.21 -43.77 -14.94
CA SER A 264 3.74 -43.91 -16.29
C SER A 264 4.93 -44.86 -16.27
N VAL A 265 4.78 -45.91 -17.06
CA VAL A 265 5.71 -47.01 -17.26
C VAL A 265 7.01 -46.49 -17.89
N ARG A 266 8.13 -46.91 -17.31
CA ARG A 266 9.49 -46.86 -17.87
C ARG A 266 9.48 -47.45 -19.29
N VAL A 267 9.85 -46.67 -20.29
CA VAL A 267 10.42 -47.19 -21.53
C VAL A 267 11.92 -46.94 -21.49
N ALA A 268 12.67 -48.04 -21.46
CA ALA A 268 14.11 -48.06 -21.60
C ALA A 268 14.49 -47.65 -23.03
N GLY A 269 15.19 -46.52 -23.16
CA GLY A 269 15.84 -46.08 -24.40
C GLY A 269 17.34 -46.25 -24.27
N SER A 270 17.83 -47.35 -24.81
CA SER A 270 19.24 -47.70 -24.96
C SER A 270 19.88 -46.95 -26.14
N SER A 271 21.22 -46.88 -26.16
CA SER A 271 22.13 -46.38 -27.23
C SER A 271 22.47 -44.89 -27.19
N ARG A 272 23.73 -44.43 -27.26
CA ARG A 272 25.06 -45.01 -27.52
C ARG A 272 26.11 -43.94 -27.15
N PRO A 273 27.34 -44.29 -26.75
CA PRO A 273 28.46 -43.36 -26.73
C PRO A 273 29.16 -43.35 -28.10
N ILE A 274 29.51 -42.17 -28.59
CA ILE A 274 30.56 -42.01 -29.60
C ILE A 274 31.67 -41.18 -28.95
N ARG A 275 32.82 -41.82 -28.79
CA ARG A 275 34.17 -41.26 -28.64
C ARG A 275 34.96 -41.68 -29.89
N PRO A 276 36.17 -41.16 -30.14
CA PRO A 276 36.88 -40.07 -29.47
C PRO A 276 36.90 -38.77 -30.26
#